data_AF-A0A367J8V3-F1
#
_entry.id   AF-A0A367J8V3-F1
#
_cell.length_a   1.000
_cell.length_b   1.000
_cell.length_c   1.000
_cell.angle_alpha   90.00
_cell.angle_beta   90.00
_cell.angle_gamma   90.00
#
_symmetry.space_group_name_H-M   'P 1'
#
loop_
_entity.id
_entity.type
_entity.pdbx_description
1 polymer ?
#
loop_
_entity_poly.entity_id
_entity_poly.type
_entity_poly.pdbx_seq_one_letter_code
_entity_poly.pdbx_strand_id
1 'polypeptide(L)'
;MSDALLDDTNQFLVSHIKSTNDLEIAKLKSLLEAQKAEQKELDAKLNKIAHASKKALIDSEENLNTQQKALQQLLGNLEETKQHVEKYEADHSTPTTSQHELLIHLKQLEEKLKRVDNARNYIKTLLVACELSSQALDYVETDPGKAIKPYEQLVKFERYISNQPMANEQYSELCDYLKKRQTQLWEELNAVLIKSFKSALGALSWPTPIKPPYGPQIKEKLEKFESTFRHLIILQQSSAKGQQVSELSPVSIMLEDLSLRFKYHFETSKPTNRLDKAS
;
A
#
# COMPACT_ATOMS: atom_id res chain seq x y z
N MET A 1 10.66 -35.83 0.70
CA MET A 1 11.11 -35.23 1.97
C MET A 1 12.46 -35.76 2.45
N SER A 2 12.88 -36.99 2.10
CA SER A 2 14.17 -37.54 2.56
C SER A 2 15.41 -36.87 1.95
N ASP A 3 15.40 -36.47 0.68
CA ASP A 3 16.58 -35.89 0.00
C ASP A 3 16.98 -34.50 0.52
N ALA A 4 16.01 -33.65 0.87
CA ALA A 4 16.29 -32.29 1.36
C ALA A 4 16.94 -32.29 2.75
N LEU A 5 16.55 -33.24 3.62
CA LEU A 5 17.16 -33.44 4.93
C LEU A 5 18.59 -33.97 4.82
N LEU A 6 18.86 -34.86 3.85
CA LEU A 6 20.21 -35.34 3.59
C LEU A 6 21.13 -34.23 3.08
N ASP A 7 20.66 -33.34 2.21
CA ASP A 7 21.46 -32.23 1.67
C ASP A 7 21.82 -31.21 2.76
N ASP A 8 20.88 -30.88 3.64
CA ASP A 8 21.11 -29.98 4.79
C ASP A 8 22.11 -30.57 5.78
N THR A 9 22.01 -31.88 6.07
CA THR A 9 22.99 -32.56 6.93
C THR A 9 24.38 -32.59 6.31
N ASN A 10 24.49 -32.76 4.99
CA ASN A 10 25.77 -32.74 4.30
C ASN A 10 26.40 -31.35 4.29
N GLN A 11 25.62 -30.28 4.05
CA GLN A 11 26.13 -28.90 4.16
C GLN A 11 26.55 -28.55 5.59
N PHE A 12 25.80 -29.00 6.60
CA PHE A 12 26.15 -28.81 8.01
C PHE A 12 27.49 -29.49 8.36
N LEU A 13 27.66 -30.75 7.93
CA LEU A 13 28.89 -31.50 8.16
C LEU A 13 30.10 -30.89 7.43
N VAL A 14 29.92 -30.46 6.17
CA VAL A 14 30.97 -29.82 5.36
C VAL A 14 31.37 -28.44 5.90
N SER A 15 30.43 -27.70 6.50
CA SER A 15 30.73 -26.39 7.10
C SER A 15 31.44 -26.49 8.46
N HIS A 16 31.20 -27.56 9.22
CA HIS A 16 31.72 -27.72 10.59
C HIS A 16 32.94 -28.64 10.72
N ILE A 17 33.23 -29.50 9.73
CA ILE A 17 34.37 -30.42 9.73
C ILE A 17 35.23 -30.13 8.49
N LYS A 18 36.32 -29.37 8.65
CA LYS A 18 37.20 -28.96 7.55
C LYS A 18 38.56 -29.65 7.56
N SER A 19 38.96 -30.23 8.69
CA SER A 19 40.23 -30.96 8.86
C SER A 19 40.09 -32.19 9.77
N THR A 20 41.04 -33.13 9.71
CA THR A 20 41.07 -34.34 10.55
C THR A 20 41.19 -34.04 12.05
N ASN A 21 41.69 -32.86 12.42
CA ASN A 21 41.68 -32.38 13.82
C ASN A 21 40.29 -31.90 14.29
N ASP A 22 39.32 -31.69 13.39
CA ASP A 22 37.95 -31.33 13.76
C ASP A 22 37.11 -32.54 14.20
N LEU A 23 37.62 -33.77 14.00
CA LEU A 23 37.01 -35.02 14.47
C LEU A 23 37.34 -35.34 15.94
N GLU A 24 37.90 -34.40 16.70
CA GLU A 24 38.08 -34.57 18.13
C GLU A 24 36.73 -34.87 18.81
N ILE A 25 36.68 -36.00 19.53
CA ILE A 25 35.47 -36.53 20.18
C ILE A 25 34.84 -35.48 21.12
N ALA A 26 35.64 -34.62 21.73
CA ALA A 26 35.17 -33.54 22.60
C ALA A 26 34.37 -32.47 21.82
N LYS A 27 34.84 -32.06 20.63
CA LYS A 27 34.20 -31.05 19.77
C LYS A 27 32.92 -31.58 19.14
N LEU A 28 32.93 -32.84 18.71
CA LEU A 28 31.73 -33.51 18.19
C LEU A 28 30.65 -33.67 19.28
N LYS A 29 31.04 -33.99 20.52
CA LYS A 29 30.11 -34.01 21.65
C LYS A 29 29.54 -32.62 21.96
N SER A 30 30.35 -31.57 21.95
CA SER A 30 29.84 -30.22 22.20
C SER A 30 28.88 -29.74 21.10
N LEU A 31 29.15 -30.07 19.83
CA LEU A 31 28.25 -29.74 18.72
C LEU A 31 26.94 -30.52 18.80
N LEU A 32 26.99 -31.81 19.16
CA LEU A 32 25.79 -32.62 19.35
C LEU A 32 24.91 -32.10 20.50
N GLU A 33 25.52 -31.70 21.61
CA GLU A 33 24.78 -31.14 22.74
C GLU A 33 24.23 -29.73 22.42
N ALA A 34 24.96 -28.92 21.65
CA ALA A 34 24.45 -27.64 21.15
C ALA A 34 23.26 -27.82 20.21
N GLN A 35 23.32 -28.77 19.28
CA GLN A 35 22.22 -29.07 18.36
C GLN A 35 20.99 -29.63 19.09
N LYS A 36 21.19 -30.50 20.09
CA LYS A 36 20.09 -30.97 20.95
C LYS A 36 19.46 -29.84 21.76
N ALA A 37 20.26 -28.91 22.26
CA ALA A 37 19.77 -27.75 22.98
C ALA A 37 18.96 -26.82 22.06
N GLU A 38 19.44 -26.58 20.84
CA GLU A 38 18.74 -25.80 19.82
C GLU A 38 17.43 -26.46 19.39
N GLN A 39 17.43 -27.78 19.16
CA GLN A 39 16.22 -28.52 18.82
C GLN A 39 15.18 -28.43 19.94
N LYS A 40 15.60 -28.58 21.20
CA LYS A 40 14.72 -28.44 22.36
C LYS A 40 14.16 -27.02 22.50
N GLU A 41 14.96 -26.00 22.19
CA GLU A 41 14.51 -24.61 22.19
C GLU A 41 13.49 -24.35 21.07
N LEU A 42 13.74 -24.89 19.87
CA LEU A 42 12.85 -24.75 18.72
C LEU A 42 11.51 -25.43 18.98
N ASP A 43 11.52 -26.64 19.54
CA ASP A 43 10.31 -27.36 19.95
C ASP A 43 9.53 -26.58 21.03
N ALA A 44 10.23 -25.97 21.98
CA ALA A 44 9.59 -25.12 22.99
C ALA A 44 8.96 -23.86 22.37
N LYS A 45 9.61 -23.24 21.38
CA LYS A 45 9.08 -22.08 20.63
C LYS A 45 7.86 -22.48 19.79
N LEU A 46 7.92 -23.60 19.06
CA LEU A 46 6.81 -24.10 18.26
C LEU A 46 5.57 -24.38 19.12
N ASN A 47 5.75 -25.04 20.26
CA ASN A 47 4.65 -25.30 21.18
C ASN A 47 4.04 -24.01 21.75
N LYS A 48 4.87 -23.01 22.09
CA LYS A 48 4.38 -21.69 22.53
C LYS A 48 3.58 -20.98 21.44
N ILE A 49 4.06 -20.98 20.21
CA ILE A 49 3.37 -20.36 19.07
C ILE A 49 2.06 -21.09 18.78
N ALA A 50 2.07 -22.43 18.76
CA ALA A 50 0.87 -23.23 18.55
C ALA A 50 -0.20 -22.96 19.63
N HIS A 51 0.21 -22.88 20.89
CA HIS A 51 -0.70 -22.55 22.00
C HIS A 51 -1.23 -21.11 21.91
N ALA A 52 -0.36 -20.14 21.61
CA ALA A 52 -0.77 -18.74 21.45
C ALA A 52 -1.74 -18.55 20.27
N SER A 53 -1.48 -19.22 19.14
CA SER A 53 -2.34 -19.21 17.96
C SER A 53 -3.71 -19.82 18.27
N LYS A 54 -3.74 -20.99 18.93
CA LYS A 54 -5.00 -21.64 19.35
C LYS A 54 -5.80 -20.75 20.30
N LYS A 55 -5.14 -20.11 21.26
CA LYS A 55 -5.79 -19.18 22.19
C LYS A 55 -6.38 -17.97 21.45
N ALA A 56 -5.60 -17.34 20.57
CA ALA A 56 -6.06 -16.20 19.79
C ALA A 56 -7.26 -16.55 18.89
N LEU A 57 -7.30 -17.78 18.35
CA LEU A 57 -8.43 -18.26 17.56
C LEU A 57 -9.69 -18.40 18.42
N ILE A 58 -9.59 -19.00 19.61
CA ILE A 58 -10.72 -19.13 20.54
C ILE A 58 -11.22 -17.75 20.99
N ASP A 59 -10.30 -16.86 21.39
CA ASP A 59 -10.65 -15.49 21.80
C ASP A 59 -11.35 -14.71 20.66
N SER A 60 -10.91 -14.92 19.41
CA SER A 60 -11.55 -14.33 18.23
C SER A 60 -12.93 -14.91 17.96
N GLU A 61 -13.13 -16.21 18.08
CA GLU A 61 -14.44 -16.86 17.90
C GLU A 61 -15.44 -16.40 18.97
N GLU A 62 -15.00 -16.29 20.23
CA GLU A 62 -15.83 -15.77 21.31
C GLU A 62 -16.24 -14.31 21.05
N ASN A 63 -15.30 -13.46 20.63
CA ASN A 63 -15.59 -12.06 20.32
C ASN A 63 -16.53 -11.90 19.11
N LEU A 64 -16.39 -12.75 18.09
CA LEU A 64 -17.34 -12.75 16.97
C LEU A 64 -18.74 -13.17 17.41
N ASN A 65 -18.85 -14.16 18.28
CA ASN A 65 -20.12 -14.64 18.78
C ASN A 65 -20.81 -13.59 19.69
N THR A 66 -20.06 -12.88 20.54
CA THR A 66 -20.63 -11.79 21.34
C THR A 66 -21.11 -10.63 20.48
N GLN A 67 -20.34 -10.23 19.45
CA GLN A 67 -20.75 -9.21 18.49
C GLN A 67 -21.99 -9.64 17.69
N GLN A 68 -22.05 -10.90 17.25
CA GLN A 68 -23.22 -11.43 16.54
C GLN A 68 -24.48 -11.38 17.43
N LYS A 69 -24.38 -11.77 18.70
CA LYS A 69 -25.49 -11.68 19.65
C LYS A 69 -25.94 -10.24 19.90
N ALA A 70 -24.99 -9.31 20.04
CA ALA A 70 -25.30 -7.89 20.21
C ALA A 70 -26.03 -7.31 18.99
N LEU A 71 -25.61 -7.68 17.77
CA LEU A 71 -26.29 -7.28 16.54
C LEU A 71 -27.70 -7.89 16.43
N GLN A 72 -27.87 -9.15 16.80
CA GLN A 72 -29.19 -9.79 16.83
C GLN A 72 -30.15 -9.12 17.83
N GLN A 73 -29.66 -8.76 19.01
CA GLN A 73 -30.45 -8.01 20.00
C GLN A 73 -30.84 -6.62 19.48
N LEU A 74 -29.92 -5.91 18.84
CA LEU A 74 -30.19 -4.59 18.28
C LEU A 74 -31.22 -4.65 17.14
N LEU A 75 -31.13 -5.65 16.27
CA LEU A 75 -32.13 -5.92 15.24
C LEU A 75 -33.51 -6.21 15.86
N GLY A 76 -33.56 -7.05 16.90
CA GLY A 76 -34.82 -7.32 17.63
C GLY A 76 -35.45 -6.06 18.21
N ASN A 77 -34.66 -5.23 18.89
CA ASN A 77 -35.15 -3.99 19.47
C ASN A 77 -35.65 -2.99 18.41
N LEU A 78 -35.00 -2.93 17.24
CA LEU A 78 -35.44 -2.07 16.14
C LEU A 78 -36.73 -2.58 15.50
N GLU A 79 -36.88 -3.89 15.32
CA GLU A 79 -38.09 -4.51 14.81
C GLU A 79 -39.26 -4.27 15.77
N GLU A 80 -39.05 -4.43 17.08
CA GLU A 80 -40.04 -4.12 18.12
C GLU A 80 -40.42 -2.64 18.11
N THR A 81 -39.45 -1.74 18.02
CA THR A 81 -39.71 -0.30 17.96
C THR A 81 -40.51 0.05 16.71
N LYS A 82 -40.17 -0.54 15.57
CA LYS A 82 -40.88 -0.34 14.31
C LYS A 82 -42.32 -0.85 14.38
N GLN A 83 -42.54 -2.04 14.92
CA GLN A 83 -43.88 -2.61 15.11
C GLN A 83 -44.70 -1.80 16.11
N HIS A 84 -44.07 -1.25 17.17
CA HIS A 84 -44.73 -0.35 18.10
C HIS A 84 -45.19 0.93 17.40
N VAL A 85 -44.34 1.51 16.55
CA VAL A 85 -44.69 2.71 15.76
C VAL A 85 -45.81 2.39 14.76
N GLU A 86 -45.72 1.29 14.01
CA GLU A 86 -46.74 0.89 13.02
C GLU A 86 -48.09 0.55 13.67
N LYS A 87 -48.12 -0.20 14.77
CA LYS A 87 -49.36 -0.49 15.52
C LYS A 87 -49.96 0.79 16.10
N TYR A 88 -49.12 1.69 16.59
CA TYR A 88 -49.58 2.96 17.15
C TYR A 88 -50.16 3.89 16.08
N GLU A 89 -49.57 3.94 14.88
CA GLU A 89 -50.12 4.65 13.71
C GLU A 89 -51.46 4.06 13.24
N ALA A 90 -51.61 2.73 13.25
CA ALA A 90 -52.86 2.06 12.88
C ALA A 90 -53.99 2.31 13.88
N ASP A 91 -53.70 2.25 15.19
CA ASP A 91 -54.70 2.40 16.26
C ASP A 91 -55.18 3.85 16.44
N HIS A 92 -54.43 4.85 15.95
CA HIS A 92 -54.68 6.29 16.21
C HIS A 92 -54.89 7.11 14.93
N SER A 93 -55.67 6.58 13.98
CA SER A 93 -56.06 7.26 12.72
C SER A 93 -56.90 8.55 12.88
N THR A 94 -57.16 9.02 14.10
CA THR A 94 -57.68 10.37 14.38
C THR A 94 -56.69 11.14 15.25
N PRO A 95 -56.00 12.17 14.71
CA PRO A 95 -54.92 12.82 15.42
C PRO A 95 -55.50 13.68 16.54
N THR A 96 -55.15 13.39 17.80
CA THR A 96 -55.11 14.46 18.79
C THR A 96 -53.90 15.34 18.45
N THR A 97 -54.10 16.67 18.41
CA THR A 97 -53.12 17.66 17.92
C THR A 97 -51.72 17.50 18.55
N SER A 98 -51.65 17.09 19.82
CA SER A 98 -50.38 16.88 20.55
C SER A 98 -49.55 15.69 20.05
N GLN A 99 -50.19 14.64 19.51
CA GLN A 99 -49.48 13.43 19.06
C GLN A 99 -48.93 13.59 17.64
N HIS A 100 -49.64 14.30 16.78
CA HIS A 100 -49.13 14.67 15.45
C HIS A 100 -47.92 15.60 15.57
N GLU A 101 -47.93 16.53 16.53
CA GLU A 101 -46.77 17.37 16.85
C GLU A 101 -45.54 16.57 17.30
N LEU A 102 -45.72 15.52 18.12
CA LEU A 102 -44.61 14.66 18.55
C LEU A 102 -44.00 13.86 17.39
N LEU A 103 -44.81 13.31 16.48
CA LEU A 103 -44.32 12.59 15.30
C LEU A 103 -43.60 13.52 14.32
N ILE A 104 -44.11 14.74 14.13
CA ILE A 104 -43.42 15.78 13.35
C ILE A 104 -42.09 16.12 14.02
N HIS A 105 -42.06 16.31 15.33
CA HIS A 105 -40.83 16.56 16.08
C HIS A 105 -39.81 15.43 15.96
N LEU A 106 -40.27 14.17 15.98
CA LEU A 106 -39.41 13.00 15.85
C LEU A 106 -38.80 12.90 14.44
N LYS A 107 -39.61 13.13 13.39
CA LYS A 107 -39.10 13.24 12.01
C LYS A 107 -38.08 14.37 11.86
N GLN A 108 -38.35 15.52 12.45
CA GLN A 108 -37.39 16.65 12.46
C GLN A 108 -36.09 16.28 13.20
N LEU A 109 -36.17 15.53 14.30
CA LEU A 109 -35.00 15.03 15.02
C LEU A 109 -34.21 14.02 14.16
N GLU A 110 -34.90 13.10 13.49
CA GLU A 110 -34.29 12.12 12.60
C GLU A 110 -33.56 12.80 11.44
N GLU A 111 -34.17 13.81 10.80
CA GLU A 111 -33.53 14.60 9.76
C GLU A 111 -32.33 15.39 10.27
N LYS A 112 -32.41 15.95 11.49
CA LYS A 112 -31.28 16.63 12.13
C LYS A 112 -30.14 15.64 12.41
N LEU A 113 -30.47 14.44 12.90
CA LEU A 113 -29.49 13.39 13.15
C LEU A 113 -28.81 12.93 11.85
N LYS A 114 -29.57 12.69 10.78
CA LYS A 114 -29.03 12.38 9.44
C LYS A 114 -28.11 13.48 8.94
N ARG A 115 -28.48 14.76 9.09
CA ARG A 115 -27.62 15.90 8.73
C ARG A 115 -26.31 15.91 9.51
N VAL A 116 -26.35 15.66 10.81
CA VAL A 116 -25.15 15.60 11.66
C VAL A 116 -24.26 14.42 11.29
N ASP A 117 -24.83 13.23 11.05
CA ASP A 117 -24.03 12.06 10.67
C ASP A 117 -23.41 12.22 9.28
N ASN A 118 -24.13 12.83 8.34
CA ASN A 118 -23.60 13.22 7.03
C ASN A 118 -22.42 14.19 7.17
N ALA A 119 -22.56 15.25 7.97
CA ALA A 119 -21.47 16.20 8.23
C ALA A 119 -20.26 15.53 8.90
N ARG A 120 -20.50 14.62 9.84
CA ARG A 120 -19.45 13.82 10.48
C ARG A 120 -18.70 12.94 9.47
N ASN A 121 -19.42 12.27 8.57
CA ASN A 121 -18.82 11.43 7.54
C ASN A 121 -18.05 12.25 6.50
N TYR A 122 -18.54 13.45 6.16
CA TYR A 122 -17.82 14.42 5.34
C TYR A 122 -16.47 14.81 5.97
N ILE A 123 -16.48 15.22 7.23
CA ILE A 123 -15.25 15.62 7.94
C ILE A 123 -14.28 14.45 8.09
N LYS A 124 -14.78 13.25 8.42
CA LYS A 124 -13.94 12.04 8.48
C LYS A 124 -13.28 11.74 7.14
N THR A 125 -14.03 11.88 6.05
CA THR A 125 -13.52 11.66 4.69
C THR A 125 -12.39 12.63 4.36
N LEU A 126 -12.57 13.91 4.67
CA LEU A 126 -11.51 14.91 4.53
C LEU A 126 -10.30 14.59 5.40
N LEU A 127 -10.51 14.18 6.66
CA LEU A 127 -9.44 13.84 7.57
C LEU A 127 -8.59 12.68 7.02
N VAL A 128 -9.24 11.60 6.60
CA VAL A 128 -8.55 10.43 6.01
C VAL A 128 -7.77 10.83 4.75
N ALA A 129 -8.35 11.66 3.88
CA ALA A 129 -7.65 12.13 2.70
C ALA A 129 -6.42 12.99 3.04
N CYS A 130 -6.55 13.87 4.04
CA CYS A 130 -5.44 14.68 4.55
C CYS A 130 -4.34 13.82 5.19
N GLU A 131 -4.69 12.85 6.03
CA GLU A 131 -3.75 11.92 6.66
C GLU A 131 -2.98 11.09 5.62
N LEU A 132 -3.68 10.52 4.64
CA LEU A 132 -3.05 9.77 3.54
C LEU A 132 -2.11 10.67 2.72
N SER A 133 -2.49 11.92 2.48
CA SER A 133 -1.63 12.87 1.77
C SER A 133 -0.38 13.25 2.60
N SER A 134 -0.54 13.50 3.89
CA SER A 134 0.59 13.82 4.79
C SER A 134 1.56 12.64 4.86
N GLN A 135 1.05 11.42 5.05
CA GLN A 135 1.89 10.23 5.11
C GLN A 135 2.66 9.99 3.81
N ALA A 136 2.01 10.18 2.65
CA ALA A 136 2.69 10.08 1.36
C ALA A 136 3.85 11.08 1.25
N LEU A 137 3.65 12.32 1.69
CA LEU A 137 4.69 13.36 1.66
C LEU A 137 5.80 13.12 2.67
N ASP A 138 5.51 12.66 3.89
CA ASP A 138 6.53 12.33 4.88
C ASP A 138 7.45 11.19 4.40
N TYR A 139 6.87 10.20 3.71
CA TYR A 139 7.62 9.08 3.17
C TYR A 139 8.35 9.42 1.86
N VAL A 140 7.96 10.47 1.11
CA VAL A 140 8.54 10.70 -0.23
C VAL A 140 10.04 10.98 -0.19
N GLU A 141 10.50 11.65 0.87
CA GLU A 141 11.92 11.98 1.04
C GLU A 141 12.73 10.84 1.66
N THR A 142 12.10 10.03 2.51
CA THR A 142 12.78 8.99 3.29
C THR A 142 12.74 7.61 2.63
N ASP A 143 11.58 7.22 2.10
CA ASP A 143 11.33 5.92 1.48
C ASP A 143 10.25 6.05 0.39
N PRO A 144 10.65 6.36 -0.85
CA PRO A 144 9.69 6.60 -1.93
C PRO A 144 8.82 5.38 -2.26
N GLY A 145 9.30 4.16 -1.94
CA GLY A 145 8.51 2.94 -2.10
C GLY A 145 7.36 2.85 -1.10
N LYS A 146 7.53 3.39 0.11
CA LYS A 146 6.45 3.50 1.10
C LYS A 146 5.49 4.65 0.80
N ALA A 147 5.97 5.75 0.22
CA ALA A 147 5.16 6.91 -0.16
C ALA A 147 4.05 6.60 -1.17
N ILE A 148 4.28 5.62 -2.05
CA ILE A 148 3.31 5.22 -3.08
C ILE A 148 2.11 4.48 -2.47
N LYS A 149 2.25 3.79 -1.32
CA LYS A 149 1.16 3.04 -0.71
C LYS A 149 0.01 3.94 -0.21
N PRO A 150 0.25 5.02 0.55
CA PRO A 150 -0.81 5.97 0.92
C PRO A 150 -1.47 6.63 -0.30
N TYR A 151 -0.71 6.90 -1.37
CA TYR A 151 -1.28 7.39 -2.63
C TYR A 151 -2.27 6.38 -3.24
N GLU A 152 -1.88 5.11 -3.38
CA GLU A 152 -2.80 4.06 -3.88
C GLU A 152 -4.06 3.92 -3.01
N GLN A 153 -3.91 4.06 -1.70
CA GLN A 153 -5.04 4.06 -0.77
C GLN A 153 -5.97 5.26 -1.02
N LEU A 154 -5.42 6.46 -1.25
CA LEU A 154 -6.19 7.65 -1.59
C LEU A 154 -6.94 7.47 -2.92
N VAL A 155 -6.30 6.88 -3.94
CA VAL A 155 -6.96 6.60 -5.24
C VAL A 155 -8.11 5.61 -5.07
N LYS A 156 -7.92 4.54 -4.29
CA LYS A 156 -8.99 3.57 -3.99
C LYS A 156 -10.13 4.21 -3.21
N PHE A 157 -9.79 5.11 -2.28
CA PHE A 157 -10.75 5.80 -1.45
C PHE A 157 -11.59 6.83 -2.24
N GLU A 158 -10.96 7.64 -3.10
CA GLU A 158 -11.67 8.54 -4.03
C GLU A 158 -12.64 7.77 -4.92
N ARG A 159 -12.23 6.60 -5.42
CA ARG A 159 -13.08 5.75 -6.24
C ARG A 159 -14.25 5.17 -5.46
N TYR A 160 -14.01 4.73 -4.23
CA TYR A 160 -15.05 4.20 -3.37
C TYR A 160 -16.14 5.25 -3.12
N ILE A 161 -15.74 6.50 -2.84
CA ILE A 161 -16.66 7.61 -2.57
C ILE A 161 -17.37 8.04 -3.85
N SER A 162 -16.65 8.20 -4.96
CA SER A 162 -17.23 8.62 -6.25
C SER A 162 -18.25 7.63 -6.82
N ASN A 163 -18.15 6.35 -6.45
CA ASN A 163 -19.10 5.31 -6.88
C ASN A 163 -20.35 5.21 -5.99
N GLN A 164 -20.45 5.98 -4.90
CA GLN A 164 -21.64 5.96 -4.05
C GLN A 164 -22.80 6.71 -4.71
N PRO A 165 -24.04 6.18 -4.70
CA PRO A 165 -25.19 6.81 -5.35
C PRO A 165 -25.54 8.20 -4.79
N MET A 166 -25.26 8.44 -3.50
CA MET A 166 -25.46 9.75 -2.84
C MET A 166 -24.36 10.77 -3.17
N ALA A 167 -23.26 10.36 -3.81
CA ALA A 167 -22.10 11.22 -4.05
C ALA A 167 -22.39 12.34 -5.06
N ASN A 168 -23.29 12.10 -6.02
CA ASN A 168 -23.52 12.99 -7.15
C ASN A 168 -24.37 14.23 -6.83
N GLU A 169 -25.14 14.22 -5.75
CA GLU A 169 -26.04 15.35 -5.41
C GLU A 169 -25.63 16.11 -4.14
N GLN A 170 -25.22 15.41 -3.08
CA GLN A 170 -24.85 16.04 -1.79
C GLN A 170 -23.35 16.19 -1.57
N TYR A 171 -22.51 15.43 -2.30
CA TYR A 171 -21.07 15.36 -2.04
C TYR A 171 -20.21 15.67 -3.27
N SER A 172 -20.78 16.32 -4.29
CA SER A 172 -20.05 16.67 -5.52
C SER A 172 -18.77 17.47 -5.21
N GLU A 173 -18.86 18.47 -4.34
CA GLU A 173 -17.71 19.29 -3.91
C GLU A 173 -16.62 18.47 -3.19
N LEU A 174 -17.01 17.43 -2.44
CA LEU A 174 -16.07 16.53 -1.76
C LEU A 174 -15.32 15.68 -2.78
N CYS A 175 -16.03 15.13 -3.77
CA CYS A 175 -15.42 14.35 -4.86
C CYS A 175 -14.44 15.21 -5.66
N ASP A 176 -14.80 16.46 -5.96
CA ASP A 176 -13.91 17.39 -6.67
C ASP A 176 -12.68 17.75 -5.83
N TYR A 177 -12.85 17.98 -4.52
CA TYR A 177 -11.72 18.19 -3.61
C TYR A 177 -10.78 16.98 -3.58
N LEU A 178 -11.32 15.76 -3.47
CA LEU A 178 -10.52 14.53 -3.42
C LEU A 178 -9.74 14.32 -4.73
N LYS A 179 -10.36 14.56 -5.88
CA LYS A 179 -9.68 14.51 -7.19
C LYS A 179 -8.57 15.54 -7.27
N LYS A 180 -8.84 16.79 -6.87
CA LYS A 180 -7.84 17.86 -6.88
C LYS A 180 -6.66 17.51 -5.97
N ARG A 181 -6.93 17.02 -4.75
CA ARG A 181 -5.90 16.57 -3.79
C ARG A 181 -5.08 15.41 -4.36
N GLN A 182 -5.73 14.44 -5.02
CA GLN A 182 -5.08 13.32 -5.68
C GLN A 182 -4.12 13.81 -6.78
N THR A 183 -4.58 14.72 -7.66
CA THR A 183 -3.74 15.27 -8.73
C THR A 183 -2.54 16.02 -8.17
N GLN A 184 -2.75 16.88 -7.17
CA GLN A 184 -1.66 17.61 -6.51
C GLN A 184 -0.64 16.66 -5.88
N LEU A 185 -1.09 15.66 -5.12
CA LEU A 185 -0.21 14.68 -4.50
C LEU A 185 0.57 13.88 -5.55
N TRP A 186 -0.07 13.52 -6.66
CA TRP A 186 0.61 12.85 -7.76
C TRP A 186 1.72 13.71 -8.36
N GLU A 187 1.45 14.99 -8.63
CA GLU A 187 2.44 15.93 -9.18
C GLU A 187 3.64 16.09 -8.24
N GLU A 188 3.39 16.23 -6.93
CA GLU A 188 4.44 16.35 -5.90
C GLU A 188 5.29 15.08 -5.82
N LEU A 189 4.67 13.90 -5.73
CA LEU A 189 5.37 12.60 -5.71
C LEU A 189 6.18 12.39 -7.00
N ASN A 190 5.59 12.72 -8.15
CA ASN A 190 6.24 12.58 -9.44
C ASN A 190 7.47 13.49 -9.54
N ALA A 191 7.37 14.75 -9.11
CA ALA A 191 8.49 15.69 -9.14
C ALA A 191 9.69 15.19 -8.30
N VAL A 192 9.43 14.68 -7.09
CA VAL A 192 10.48 14.15 -6.21
C VAL A 192 11.11 12.89 -6.80
N LEU A 193 10.29 11.96 -7.31
CA LEU A 193 10.77 10.73 -7.93
C LEU A 193 11.58 10.99 -9.20
N ILE A 194 11.16 11.93 -10.05
CA ILE A 194 11.90 12.36 -11.25
C ILE A 194 13.26 12.94 -10.84
N LYS A 195 13.31 13.78 -9.82
CA LYS A 195 14.57 14.35 -9.31
C LYS A 195 15.52 13.26 -8.80
N SER A 196 14.99 12.29 -8.05
CA SER A 196 15.76 11.14 -7.54
C SER A 196 16.29 10.28 -8.69
N PHE A 197 15.46 10.02 -9.70
CA PHE A 197 15.83 9.25 -10.89
C PHE A 197 16.91 9.96 -11.73
N LYS A 198 16.79 11.27 -11.98
CA LYS A 198 17.83 12.07 -12.66
C LYS A 198 19.15 12.05 -11.89
N SER A 199 19.11 12.06 -10.55
CA SER A 199 20.31 11.90 -9.71
C SER A 199 20.94 10.52 -9.85
N ALA A 200 20.14 9.45 -9.91
CA ALA A 200 20.62 8.09 -10.14
C ALA A 200 21.26 7.92 -11.54
N LEU A 201 20.64 8.50 -12.58
CA LEU A 201 21.21 8.54 -13.94
C LEU A 201 22.56 9.26 -13.97
N GLY A 202 22.66 10.42 -13.31
CA GLY A 202 23.92 11.15 -13.19
C GLY A 202 25.02 10.36 -12.46
N ALA A 203 24.66 9.63 -11.40
CA ALA A 203 25.60 8.78 -10.65
C ALA A 203 26.16 7.61 -11.48
N LEU A 204 25.37 7.11 -12.44
CA LEU A 204 25.77 6.12 -13.45
C LEU A 204 26.50 6.75 -14.64
N SER A 205 26.59 8.08 -14.70
CA SER A 205 27.12 8.82 -15.85
C SER A 205 26.39 8.49 -17.15
N TRP A 206 25.09 8.16 -17.07
CA TRP A 206 24.23 8.00 -18.24
C TRP A 206 24.25 9.32 -19.06
N PRO A 207 24.32 9.27 -20.41
CA PRO A 207 24.27 8.11 -21.32
C PRO A 207 25.66 7.58 -21.74
N THR A 208 26.69 7.74 -20.91
CA THR A 208 28.06 7.28 -21.22
C THR A 208 28.22 5.78 -20.93
N PRO A 209 28.99 5.02 -21.73
CA PRO A 209 29.24 3.61 -21.44
C PRO A 209 29.95 3.41 -20.11
N ILE A 210 29.42 2.52 -19.27
CA ILE A 210 30.05 2.12 -18.00
C ILE A 210 31.29 1.28 -18.33
N LYS A 211 32.47 1.80 -17.98
CA LYS A 211 33.76 1.13 -18.24
C LYS A 211 34.09 0.11 -17.13
N PRO A 212 34.67 -1.05 -17.48
CA PRO A 212 35.19 -1.99 -16.47
C PRO A 212 36.37 -1.36 -15.69
N PRO A 213 36.63 -1.79 -14.44
CA PRO A 213 36.06 -2.95 -13.76
C PRO A 213 34.73 -2.68 -13.01
N TYR A 214 33.82 -3.66 -13.06
CA TYR A 214 32.52 -3.61 -12.37
C TYR A 214 32.68 -3.94 -10.88
N GLY A 215 33.11 -2.95 -10.11
CA GLY A 215 33.24 -3.07 -8.65
C GLY A 215 31.91 -3.03 -7.89
N PRO A 216 31.90 -3.29 -6.58
CA PRO A 216 30.70 -3.25 -5.73
C PRO A 216 29.99 -1.88 -5.74
N GLN A 217 30.74 -0.80 -5.96
CA GLN A 217 30.18 0.56 -6.09
C GLN A 217 29.25 0.75 -7.29
N ILE A 218 29.43 -0.02 -8.37
CA ILE A 218 28.53 0.03 -9.53
C ILE A 218 27.23 -0.71 -9.24
N LYS A 219 27.27 -1.79 -8.46
CA LYS A 219 26.07 -2.55 -8.08
C LYS A 219 25.09 -1.67 -7.29
N GLU A 220 25.57 -0.97 -6.26
CA GLU A 220 24.75 -0.07 -5.46
C GLU A 220 24.10 1.04 -6.30
N LYS A 221 24.85 1.62 -7.25
CA LYS A 221 24.32 2.63 -8.19
C LYS A 221 23.26 2.04 -9.12
N LEU A 222 23.43 0.81 -9.57
CA LEU A 222 22.49 0.11 -10.43
C LEU A 222 21.20 -0.25 -9.68
N GLU A 223 21.32 -0.74 -8.44
CA GLU A 223 20.17 -1.00 -7.56
C GLU A 223 19.38 0.27 -7.28
N LYS A 224 20.06 1.40 -7.05
CA LYS A 224 19.41 2.71 -6.86
C LYS A 224 18.68 3.17 -8.13
N PHE A 225 19.28 2.97 -9.30
CA PHE A 225 18.64 3.23 -10.59
C PHE A 225 17.40 2.35 -10.80
N GLU A 226 17.52 1.04 -10.57
CA GLU A 226 16.40 0.09 -10.72
C GLU A 226 15.25 0.44 -9.76
N SER A 227 15.57 0.75 -8.51
CA SER A 227 14.59 1.15 -7.49
C SER A 227 13.85 2.43 -7.89
N THR A 228 14.58 3.48 -8.27
CA THR A 228 13.98 4.76 -8.70
C THR A 228 13.18 4.63 -9.99
N PHE A 229 13.64 3.82 -10.95
CA PHE A 229 12.90 3.48 -12.16
C PHE A 229 11.58 2.78 -11.81
N ARG A 230 11.63 1.76 -10.95
CA ARG A 230 10.46 0.99 -10.52
C ARG A 230 9.43 1.85 -9.80
N HIS A 231 9.87 2.77 -8.93
CA HIS A 231 8.96 3.68 -8.23
C HIS A 231 8.17 4.59 -9.20
N LEU A 232 8.82 5.13 -10.23
CA LEU A 232 8.14 5.93 -11.25
C LEU A 232 7.10 5.11 -12.04
N ILE A 233 7.42 3.86 -12.38
CA ILE A 233 6.48 2.95 -13.07
C ILE A 233 5.25 2.67 -12.20
N ILE A 234 5.45 2.34 -10.92
CA ILE A 234 4.35 2.05 -10.01
C ILE A 234 3.47 3.29 -9.82
N LEU A 235 4.07 4.48 -9.64
CA LEU A 235 3.30 5.73 -9.55
C LEU A 235 2.48 5.96 -10.82
N GLN A 236 3.05 5.74 -12.01
CA GLN A 236 2.34 5.89 -13.28
C GLN A 236 1.18 4.89 -13.41
N GLN A 237 1.37 3.63 -13.01
CA GLN A 237 0.31 2.61 -13.01
C GLN A 237 -0.83 2.94 -12.04
N SER A 238 -0.51 3.49 -10.86
CA SER A 238 -1.50 3.84 -9.85
C SER A 238 -2.40 5.02 -10.26
N SER A 239 -1.92 5.88 -11.17
CA SER A 239 -2.68 7.02 -11.71
C SER A 239 -3.40 6.74 -13.03
N ALA A 240 -2.99 5.73 -13.79
CA ALA A 240 -3.51 5.45 -15.13
C ALA A 240 -4.95 4.87 -15.08
N LYS A 241 -5.95 5.76 -15.02
CA LYS A 241 -7.34 5.44 -15.37
C LYS A 241 -7.41 5.17 -16.88
N GLY A 242 -7.40 3.92 -17.35
CA GLY A 242 -7.90 3.53 -18.67
C GLY A 242 -7.32 4.21 -19.93
N GLN A 243 -6.44 5.20 -19.80
CA GLN A 243 -5.68 5.80 -20.88
C GLN A 243 -4.54 4.83 -21.20
N GLN A 244 -4.42 4.46 -22.48
CA GLN A 244 -3.25 3.75 -22.95
C GLN A 244 -2.00 4.48 -22.44
N VAL A 245 -1.16 3.74 -21.72
CA VAL A 245 0.15 4.19 -21.27
C VAL A 245 1.00 4.38 -22.53
N SER A 246 0.79 5.48 -23.25
CA SER A 246 1.40 5.68 -24.57
C SER A 246 2.90 5.98 -24.45
N GLU A 247 3.34 6.49 -23.29
CA GLU A 247 4.74 6.82 -23.03
C GLU A 247 5.11 6.52 -21.57
N LEU A 248 6.16 5.72 -21.37
CA LEU A 248 6.72 5.45 -20.05
C LEU A 248 7.56 6.66 -19.61
N SER A 249 7.12 7.34 -18.54
CA SER A 249 7.79 8.54 -18.03
C SER A 249 9.31 8.34 -17.79
N PRO A 250 9.77 7.22 -17.20
CA PRO A 250 11.21 6.98 -17.02
C PRO A 250 11.99 6.90 -18.32
N VAL A 251 11.39 6.29 -19.35
CA VAL A 251 12.04 6.12 -20.67
C VAL A 251 12.16 7.47 -21.38
N SER A 252 11.12 8.29 -21.31
CA SER A 252 11.14 9.66 -21.85
C SER A 252 12.27 10.50 -21.21
N ILE A 253 12.45 10.39 -19.89
CA ILE A 253 13.54 11.08 -19.17
C ILE A 253 14.92 10.60 -19.65
N MET A 254 15.11 9.30 -19.84
CA MET A 254 16.38 8.76 -20.34
C MET A 254 16.67 9.18 -21.80
N LEU A 255 15.63 9.34 -22.61
CA LEU A 255 15.71 9.79 -24.00
C LEU A 255 16.04 11.29 -24.09
N GLU A 256 15.71 12.10 -23.09
CA GLU A 256 16.02 13.53 -23.05
C GLU A 256 17.53 13.79 -23.17
N ASP A 257 18.34 13.11 -22.35
CA ASP A 257 19.81 13.22 -22.37
C ASP A 257 20.42 12.71 -23.69
N LEU A 258 19.82 11.66 -24.25
CA LEU A 258 20.28 11.05 -25.50
C LEU A 258 19.95 11.93 -26.71
N SER A 259 18.78 12.55 -26.70
CA SER A 259 18.33 13.52 -27.71
C SER A 259 19.15 14.80 -27.66
N LEU A 260 19.50 15.29 -26.46
CA LEU A 260 20.38 16.44 -26.29
C LEU A 260 21.78 16.17 -26.84
N ARG A 261 22.34 14.98 -26.55
CA ARG A 261 23.63 14.55 -27.07
C ARG A 261 23.60 14.34 -28.59
N PHE A 262 22.53 13.76 -29.11
CA PHE A 262 22.30 13.62 -30.55
C PHE A 262 22.25 15.01 -31.21
N LYS A 263 21.41 15.92 -30.71
CA LYS A 263 21.30 17.29 -31.19
C LYS A 263 22.66 18.00 -31.19
N TYR A 264 23.41 17.92 -30.09
CA TYR A 264 24.76 18.48 -30.03
C TYR A 264 25.70 17.87 -31.07
N HIS A 265 25.73 16.55 -31.24
CA HIS A 265 26.59 15.90 -32.25
C HIS A 265 26.19 16.22 -33.70
N PHE A 266 24.91 16.46 -33.99
CA PHE A 266 24.42 16.75 -35.33
C PHE A 266 24.38 18.26 -35.65
N GLU A 267 24.30 19.14 -34.65
CA GLU A 267 24.39 20.60 -34.82
C GLU A 267 25.83 21.13 -34.75
N THR A 268 26.74 20.43 -34.07
CA THR A 268 28.16 20.82 -34.05
C THR A 268 28.81 20.46 -35.39
N SER A 269 29.40 21.46 -36.05
CA SER A 269 30.03 21.42 -37.38
C SER A 269 31.24 20.45 -37.50
N LYS A 270 31.02 19.14 -37.31
CA LYS A 270 31.88 18.09 -37.84
C LYS A 270 31.11 17.39 -38.96
N PRO A 271 31.68 17.23 -40.16
CA PRO A 271 30.99 16.63 -41.29
C PRO A 271 30.87 15.12 -41.07
N THR A 272 29.89 14.68 -40.29
CA THR A 272 29.55 13.27 -40.10
C THR A 272 28.20 12.90 -40.70
N ASN A 273 27.61 13.79 -41.52
CA ASN A 273 26.52 13.41 -42.41
C ASN A 273 27.10 12.94 -43.74
N ARG A 274 27.72 11.74 -43.74
CA ARG A 274 28.02 11.04 -45.00
C ARG A 274 26.70 10.47 -45.51
N LEU A 275 26.30 10.91 -46.71
CA LEU A 275 25.10 10.45 -47.44
C LEU A 275 25.06 8.93 -47.72
N ASP A 276 26.11 8.18 -47.35
CA ASP A 276 26.26 6.75 -47.64
C ASP A 276 25.56 5.80 -46.62
N LYS A 277 24.73 6.32 -45.69
CA LYS A 277 24.04 5.52 -44.66
C LYS A 277 22.53 5.78 -44.62
N ALA A 278 21.89 5.72 -45.77
CA ALA A 278 20.45 5.42 -45.86
C ALA A 278 20.20 4.68 -47.18
N SER A 279 20.50 3.39 -47.19
CA SER A 279 20.06 2.42 -48.20
C SER A 279 19.86 1.09 -47.51
#